data_AF-A0A4Q6G3Y0-F1
#
_entry.id   AF-A0A4Q6G3Y0-F1
#
_cell.length_a   1.000
_cell.length_b   1.000
_cell.length_c   1.000
_cell.angle_alpha   90.00
_cell.angle_beta   90.00
_cell.angle_gamma   90.00
#
_symmetry.space_group_name_H-M   'P 1'
#
loop_
_entity.id
_entity.type
_entity.pdbx_description
1 polymer ?
#
loop_
_entity_poly.entity_id
_entity_poly.type
_entity_poly.pdbx_seq_one_letter_code
_entity_poly.pdbx_strand_id
1 'polypeptide(L)'
;MRMLMIIISLLLSDIVLAGSNPLNPCAVVGNGAHRSENLMGALTQWPTPAFMVLEQAGAARFVAPSKVYADVLEIHEKSLIINHLEELRFLSQTLAHSEILLVLKEASDLDDVKVKKVLSVAKLLDISLSLVWLNDKPSSKALKDLVAQSGGRSFDTRDLLKRTGELCVETLAGR
;
A
#
# COMPACT_ATOMS: atom_id res chain seq x y z
N MET A 1 49.01 -23.79 20.19
CA MET A 1 48.22 -23.11 19.14
C MET A 1 47.06 -24.00 18.67
N ARG A 2 46.05 -24.23 19.51
CA ARG A 2 44.83 -24.99 19.16
C ARG A 2 43.53 -24.38 19.71
N MET A 3 43.61 -23.31 20.49
CA MET A 3 42.45 -22.65 21.12
C MET A 3 41.92 -21.44 20.35
N LEU A 4 42.53 -21.03 19.23
CA LEU A 4 42.09 -19.86 18.47
C LEU A 4 41.13 -20.20 17.32
N MET A 5 40.99 -21.47 16.93
CA MET A 5 40.12 -21.89 15.82
C MET A 5 38.67 -22.19 16.21
N ILE A 6 38.37 -22.35 17.51
CA ILE A 6 37.01 -22.68 17.97
C ILE A 6 36.15 -21.41 18.15
N ILE A 7 36.77 -20.26 18.44
CA ILE A 7 36.04 -19.00 18.62
C ILE A 7 35.62 -18.40 17.26
N ILE A 8 36.40 -18.63 16.20
CA ILE A 8 36.05 -18.15 14.86
C ILE A 8 34.91 -18.98 14.23
N SER A 9 34.80 -20.27 14.55
CA SER A 9 33.69 -21.11 14.05
C SER A 9 32.35 -20.81 14.75
N LEU A 10 32.36 -20.31 15.99
CA LEU A 10 31.14 -19.94 16.72
C LEU A 10 30.63 -18.54 16.34
N LEU A 11 31.51 -17.63 15.89
CA LEU A 11 31.13 -16.30 15.41
C LEU A 11 30.57 -16.29 13.97
N LEU A 12 30.76 -17.37 13.21
CA LEU A 12 30.22 -17.52 11.85
C LEU A 12 28.85 -18.22 11.81
N SER A 13 28.40 -18.82 12.90
CA SER A 13 27.09 -19.48 13.00
C SER A 13 25.95 -18.54 13.44
N ASP A 14 26.26 -17.38 14.02
CA ASP A 14 25.24 -16.45 14.54
C ASP A 14 24.80 -15.36 13.54
N ILE A 15 25.36 -15.31 12.33
CA ILE A 15 24.97 -14.33 11.29
C ILE A 15 23.86 -14.87 10.37
N VAL A 16 23.49 -16.15 10.48
CA VAL A 16 22.42 -16.74 9.65
C VAL A 16 21.04 -16.69 10.33
N LEU A 17 20.94 -16.20 11.57
CA LEU A 17 19.67 -16.15 12.33
C LEU A 17 19.11 -14.74 12.63
N ALA A 18 19.42 -13.74 11.79
CA ALA A 18 18.83 -12.40 11.90
C ALA A 18 18.00 -11.97 10.68
N GLY A 19 17.62 -12.90 9.79
CA GLY A 19 16.83 -12.62 8.58
C GLY A 19 15.38 -13.14 8.59
N SER A 20 15.02 -14.04 9.50
CA SER A 20 13.66 -14.62 9.53
C SER A 20 12.75 -13.82 10.45
N ASN A 21 12.37 -12.62 10.00
CA ASN A 21 11.09 -12.06 10.44
C ASN A 21 9.98 -12.93 9.84
N PRO A 22 9.06 -13.50 10.64
CA PRO A 22 8.00 -14.39 10.13
C PRO A 22 6.84 -13.60 9.48
N LEU A 23 7.12 -12.41 8.92
CA LEU A 23 6.11 -11.52 8.35
C LEU A 23 6.18 -11.42 6.82
N ASN A 24 7.07 -12.17 6.16
CA ASN A 24 7.18 -12.15 4.70
C ASN A 24 6.73 -13.50 4.11
N PRO A 25 5.43 -13.67 3.78
CA PRO A 25 4.91 -14.90 3.17
C PRO A 25 5.53 -15.22 1.80
N CYS A 26 6.34 -14.32 1.26
CA CYS A 26 7.03 -14.47 -0.02
C CYS A 26 8.51 -14.83 0.10
N ALA A 27 9.09 -14.95 1.30
CA ALA A 27 10.51 -15.28 1.49
C ALA A 27 10.87 -16.76 1.18
N VAL A 28 9.96 -17.52 0.56
CA VAL A 28 10.22 -18.89 0.12
C VAL A 28 10.85 -18.85 -1.28
N VAL A 29 12.18 -18.84 -1.30
CA VAL A 29 13.09 -19.26 -2.39
C VAL A 29 12.54 -19.10 -3.82
N GLY A 30 12.80 -17.96 -4.46
CA GLY A 30 12.57 -17.76 -5.89
C GLY A 30 12.36 -16.29 -6.31
N ASN A 31 12.29 -16.04 -7.61
CA ASN A 31 12.01 -14.72 -8.23
C ASN A 31 10.74 -14.01 -7.68
N GLY A 32 9.85 -14.73 -6.98
CA GLY A 32 8.66 -14.16 -6.34
C GLY A 32 8.95 -13.34 -5.07
N ALA A 33 9.99 -13.67 -4.31
CA ALA A 33 10.36 -12.96 -3.08
C ALA A 33 10.82 -11.52 -3.35
N HIS A 34 11.67 -11.35 -4.37
CA HIS A 34 12.10 -10.02 -4.83
C HIS A 34 10.95 -9.22 -5.42
N ARG A 35 10.01 -9.89 -6.11
CA ARG A 35 8.84 -9.24 -6.68
C ARG A 35 7.90 -8.68 -5.60
N SER A 36 7.70 -9.39 -4.49
CA SER A 36 6.86 -8.90 -3.38
C SER A 36 7.51 -7.76 -2.60
N GLU A 37 8.81 -7.82 -2.36
CA GLU A 37 9.55 -6.76 -1.66
C GLU A 37 9.60 -5.48 -2.50
N ASN A 38 9.84 -5.61 -3.81
CA ASN A 38 9.78 -4.49 -4.74
C ASN A 38 8.37 -3.90 -4.83
N LEU A 39 7.35 -4.76 -4.88
CA LEU A 39 5.95 -4.34 -4.91
C LEU A 39 5.54 -3.62 -3.62
N MET A 40 5.94 -4.14 -2.46
CA MET A 40 5.69 -3.53 -1.15
C MET A 40 6.42 -2.20 -0.98
N GLY A 41 7.70 -2.16 -1.33
CA GLY A 41 8.48 -0.93 -1.33
C GLY A 41 7.87 0.13 -2.22
N ALA A 42 7.33 -0.26 -3.38
CA ALA A 42 6.67 0.66 -4.29
C ALA A 42 5.32 1.17 -3.74
N LEU A 43 4.49 0.31 -3.16
CA LEU A 43 3.17 0.66 -2.61
C LEU A 43 3.20 1.48 -1.32
N THR A 44 4.34 1.50 -0.63
CA THR A 44 4.55 2.26 0.62
C THR A 44 5.36 3.53 0.41
N GLN A 45 5.79 3.83 -0.84
CA GLN A 45 6.45 5.10 -1.16
C GLN A 45 5.53 6.29 -0.91
N TRP A 46 6.10 7.32 -0.29
CA TRP A 46 5.39 8.53 0.10
C TRP A 46 6.16 9.80 -0.27
N PRO A 47 5.53 10.79 -0.95
CA PRO A 47 4.22 10.70 -1.60
C PRO A 47 4.21 9.62 -2.69
N THR A 48 3.02 9.21 -3.12
CA THR A 48 2.92 8.20 -4.20
C THR A 48 3.59 8.73 -5.46
N PRO A 49 4.57 8.01 -6.05
CA PRO A 49 5.27 8.49 -7.23
C PRO A 49 4.34 8.51 -8.45
N ALA A 50 4.67 9.30 -9.48
CA ALA A 50 3.89 9.29 -10.73
C ALA A 50 3.91 7.94 -11.46
N PHE A 51 5.00 7.18 -11.31
CA PHE A 51 5.18 5.84 -11.86
C PHE A 51 5.91 4.96 -10.85
N MET A 52 5.52 3.69 -10.78
CA MET A 52 6.23 2.66 -10.00
C MET A 52 7.10 1.81 -10.93
N VAL A 53 8.32 1.50 -10.49
CA VAL A 53 9.21 0.60 -11.21
C VAL A 53 9.08 -0.79 -10.60
N LEU A 54 8.60 -1.74 -11.39
CA LEU A 54 8.47 -3.14 -11.00
C LEU A 54 9.40 -3.99 -11.85
N GLU A 55 10.23 -4.82 -11.21
CA GLU A 55 11.01 -5.83 -11.90
C GLU A 55 10.16 -7.07 -12.16
N GLN A 56 10.00 -7.42 -13.44
CA GLN A 56 9.26 -8.60 -13.86
C GLN A 56 10.07 -9.34 -14.92
N ALA A 57 10.35 -10.62 -14.68
CA ALA A 57 11.14 -11.48 -15.59
C ALA A 57 12.51 -10.89 -15.99
N GLY A 58 13.20 -10.24 -15.04
CA GLY A 58 14.54 -9.68 -15.26
C GLY A 58 14.58 -8.34 -15.99
N ALA A 59 13.42 -7.70 -16.24
CA ALA A 59 13.34 -6.37 -16.81
C ALA A 59 12.53 -5.41 -15.92
N ALA A 60 13.03 -4.18 -15.76
CA ALA A 60 12.32 -3.10 -15.08
C ALA A 60 11.20 -2.56 -15.98
N ARG A 61 9.99 -2.46 -15.43
CA ARG A 61 8.81 -1.89 -16.10
C ARG A 61 8.23 -0.74 -15.29
N PHE A 62 7.89 0.34 -15.99
CA PHE A 62 7.16 1.47 -15.41
C PHE A 62 5.66 1.17 -15.46
N VAL A 63 4.99 1.25 -14.32
CA VAL A 63 3.57 0.96 -14.16
C VAL A 63 2.90 2.12 -13.46
N ALA A 64 1.67 2.44 -13.88
CA ALA A 64 0.85 3.45 -13.21
C ALA A 64 0.50 2.98 -11.79
N PRO A 65 0.66 3.83 -10.77
CA PRO A 65 0.41 3.44 -9.38
C PRO A 65 -1.01 2.93 -9.13
N SER A 66 -2.01 3.55 -9.77
CA SER A 66 -3.42 3.19 -9.64
C SER A 66 -3.69 1.76 -10.10
N LYS A 67 -2.99 1.29 -11.12
CA LYS A 67 -3.06 -0.09 -11.60
C LYS A 67 -2.53 -1.06 -10.57
N VAL A 68 -1.39 -0.75 -9.95
CA VAL A 68 -0.79 -1.62 -8.94
C VAL A 68 -1.68 -1.72 -7.70
N TYR A 69 -2.27 -0.59 -7.25
CA TYR A 69 -3.26 -0.63 -6.17
C TYR A 69 -4.53 -1.39 -6.58
N ALA A 70 -5.00 -1.25 -7.81
CA ALA A 70 -6.14 -2.02 -8.31
C ALA A 70 -5.88 -3.53 -8.29
N ASP A 71 -4.69 -3.96 -8.73
CA ASP A 71 -4.31 -5.37 -8.74
C ASP A 71 -4.22 -5.94 -7.31
N VAL A 72 -3.73 -5.17 -6.34
CA VAL A 72 -3.52 -5.65 -4.95
C VAL A 72 -4.78 -5.51 -4.08
N LEU A 73 -5.53 -4.41 -4.23
CA LEU A 73 -6.66 -4.06 -3.36
C LEU A 73 -8.03 -4.32 -4.01
N GLU A 74 -8.04 -4.80 -5.26
CA GLU A 74 -9.25 -5.05 -6.04
C GLU A 74 -10.13 -3.79 -6.16
N ILE A 75 -9.50 -2.63 -6.25
CA ILE A 75 -10.15 -1.32 -6.49
C ILE A 75 -10.16 -1.00 -7.99
N HIS A 76 -10.81 0.09 -8.39
CA HIS A 76 -10.88 0.46 -9.80
C HIS A 76 -9.53 1.01 -10.33
N GLU A 77 -9.03 0.52 -11.47
CA GLU A 77 -7.73 0.91 -12.07
C GLU A 77 -7.64 2.41 -12.40
N LYS A 78 -8.78 3.04 -12.69
CA LYS A 78 -8.88 4.47 -13.00
C LYS A 78 -8.99 5.36 -11.75
N SER A 79 -8.75 4.82 -10.56
CA SER A 79 -8.85 5.59 -9.32
C SER A 79 -7.86 6.75 -9.32
N LEU A 80 -8.35 7.95 -9.04
CA LEU A 80 -7.48 9.12 -8.84
C LEU A 80 -6.78 8.97 -7.49
N ILE A 81 -5.45 9.06 -7.47
CA ILE A 81 -4.67 9.00 -6.24
C ILE A 81 -4.51 10.39 -5.67
N ILE A 82 -4.85 10.54 -4.39
CA ILE A 82 -4.65 11.76 -3.62
C ILE A 82 -3.76 11.45 -2.43
N ASN A 83 -2.68 12.22 -2.26
CA ASN A 83 -1.74 12.09 -1.15
C ASN A 83 -1.98 13.12 -0.04
N HIS A 84 -2.70 14.21 -0.31
CA HIS A 84 -2.99 15.20 0.72
C HIS A 84 -4.48 15.48 0.79
N LEU A 85 -5.07 15.41 1.99
CA LEU A 85 -6.50 15.68 2.20
C LEU A 85 -6.93 17.07 1.72
N GLU A 86 -6.02 18.04 1.70
CA GLU A 86 -6.29 19.38 1.17
C GLU A 86 -6.68 19.35 -0.31
N GLU A 87 -6.19 18.37 -1.08
CA GLU A 87 -6.47 18.26 -2.52
C GLU A 87 -7.94 17.89 -2.78
N LEU A 88 -8.65 17.34 -1.80
CA LEU A 88 -10.09 17.09 -1.90
C LEU A 88 -10.90 18.38 -2.07
N ARG A 89 -10.34 19.55 -1.75
CA ARG A 89 -10.99 20.84 -2.06
C ARG A 89 -11.05 21.14 -3.55
N PHE A 90 -10.24 20.44 -4.35
CA PHE A 90 -10.14 20.61 -5.80
C PHE A 90 -10.91 19.54 -6.58
N LEU A 91 -11.79 18.77 -5.92
CA LEU A 91 -12.68 17.84 -6.62
C LEU A 91 -13.55 18.60 -7.63
N SER A 92 -13.19 18.49 -8.90
CA SER A 92 -13.89 19.13 -10.00
C SER A 92 -15.08 18.29 -10.47
N GLN A 93 -16.01 18.92 -11.19
CA GLN A 93 -17.17 18.22 -11.79
C GLN A 93 -16.75 17.11 -12.77
N THR A 94 -15.52 17.17 -13.32
CA THR A 94 -15.00 16.15 -14.22
C THR A 94 -14.70 14.82 -13.54
N LEU A 95 -14.74 14.77 -12.20
CA LEU A 95 -14.57 13.56 -11.39
C LEU A 95 -15.90 12.93 -10.96
N ALA A 96 -17.04 13.37 -11.48
CA ALA A 96 -18.32 12.73 -11.19
C ALA A 96 -18.31 11.24 -11.59
N HIS A 97 -18.98 10.39 -10.79
CA HIS A 97 -19.05 8.93 -10.97
C HIS A 97 -17.68 8.23 -10.95
N SER A 98 -16.72 8.75 -10.18
CA SER A 98 -15.36 8.19 -10.10
C SER A 98 -15.04 7.60 -8.71
N GLU A 99 -14.07 6.68 -8.69
CA GLU A 99 -13.44 6.24 -7.45
C GLU A 99 -12.17 7.06 -7.21
N ILE A 100 -11.95 7.49 -5.97
CA ILE A 100 -10.75 8.20 -5.54
C ILE A 100 -10.07 7.36 -4.48
N LEU A 101 -8.77 7.13 -4.66
CA LEU A 101 -7.92 6.45 -3.71
C LEU A 101 -7.12 7.47 -2.92
N LEU A 102 -7.49 7.64 -1.65
CA LEU A 102 -6.72 8.38 -0.67
C LEU A 102 -5.57 7.49 -0.22
N VAL A 103 -4.33 7.80 -0.58
CA VAL A 103 -3.17 7.17 0.05
C VAL A 103 -2.66 8.18 1.04
N LEU A 104 -2.71 7.90 2.34
CA LEU A 104 -2.43 8.88 3.39
C LEU A 104 -1.49 8.32 4.46
N LYS A 105 -0.54 9.14 4.91
CA LYS A 105 0.29 8.87 6.10
C LYS A 105 -0.16 9.67 7.33
N GLU A 106 -0.82 10.80 7.12
CA GLU A 106 -1.32 11.66 8.18
C GLU A 106 -2.64 12.32 7.77
N ALA A 107 -3.40 12.73 8.76
CA ALA A 107 -4.71 13.37 8.59
C ALA A 107 -5.00 14.35 9.75
N SER A 108 -3.99 15.14 10.12
CA SER A 108 -4.06 16.09 11.25
C SER A 108 -5.15 17.14 11.10
N ASP A 109 -5.49 17.51 9.87
CA ASP A 109 -6.37 18.65 9.57
C ASP A 109 -7.82 18.27 9.31
N LEU A 110 -8.20 17.00 9.53
CA LEU A 110 -9.56 16.53 9.29
C LEU A 110 -10.45 16.77 10.51
N ASP A 111 -11.37 17.73 10.39
CA ASP A 111 -12.41 18.01 11.37
C ASP A 111 -13.80 17.57 10.86
N ASP A 112 -14.78 17.51 11.76
CA ASP A 112 -16.15 17.08 11.41
C ASP A 112 -16.81 17.99 10.36
N VAL A 113 -16.44 19.27 10.34
CA VAL A 113 -16.99 20.25 9.39
C VAL A 113 -16.49 19.96 7.97
N LYS A 114 -15.20 19.71 7.80
CA LYS A 114 -14.59 19.33 6.53
C LYS A 114 -15.11 17.98 6.07
N VAL A 115 -15.21 16.99 6.97
CA VAL A 115 -15.80 15.67 6.65
C VAL A 115 -17.20 15.82 6.05
N LYS A 116 -18.08 16.61 6.68
CA LYS A 116 -19.43 16.86 6.16
C LYS A 116 -19.42 17.51 4.78
N LYS A 117 -18.53 18.49 4.56
CA LYS A 117 -18.40 19.16 3.25
C LYS A 117 -17.95 18.19 2.16
N VAL A 118 -16.88 17.44 2.42
CA VAL A 118 -16.35 16.44 1.49
C VAL A 118 -17.40 15.38 1.18
N LEU A 119 -18.10 14.85 2.20
CA LEU A 119 -19.18 13.87 2.00
C LEU A 119 -20.34 14.44 1.17
N SER A 120 -20.71 15.69 1.38
CA SER A 120 -21.79 16.32 0.62
C SER A 120 -21.44 16.41 -0.86
N VAL A 121 -20.21 16.82 -1.17
CA VAL A 121 -19.70 16.88 -2.55
C VAL A 121 -19.57 15.48 -3.15
N ALA A 122 -19.01 14.53 -2.40
CA ALA A 122 -18.85 13.15 -2.84
C ALA A 122 -20.19 12.51 -3.18
N LYS A 123 -21.22 12.68 -2.34
CA LYS A 123 -22.58 12.17 -2.61
C LYS A 123 -23.25 12.86 -3.79
N LEU A 124 -23.07 14.18 -3.92
CA LEU A 124 -23.66 14.95 -5.02
C LEU A 124 -23.07 14.55 -6.38
N LEU A 125 -21.77 14.23 -6.41
CA LEU A 125 -21.05 13.84 -7.61
C LEU A 125 -20.94 12.31 -7.78
N ASP A 126 -21.54 11.52 -6.89
CA ASP A 126 -21.48 10.06 -6.89
C ASP A 126 -20.03 9.52 -6.92
N ILE A 127 -19.20 10.05 -6.00
CA ILE A 127 -17.78 9.71 -5.86
C ILE A 127 -17.61 8.80 -4.64
N SER A 128 -16.95 7.66 -4.84
CA SER A 128 -16.53 6.76 -3.76
C SER A 128 -15.09 7.04 -3.33
N LEU A 129 -14.83 7.19 -2.03
CA LEU A 129 -13.50 7.45 -1.48
C LEU A 129 -12.97 6.18 -0.79
N SER A 130 -11.99 5.53 -1.40
CA SER A 130 -11.24 4.43 -0.78
C SER A 130 -9.97 4.98 -0.12
N LEU A 131 -9.51 4.36 0.98
CA LEU A 131 -8.37 4.80 1.78
C LEU A 131 -7.33 3.71 1.90
N VAL A 132 -6.08 4.07 1.67
CA VAL A 132 -4.87 3.34 2.02
C VAL A 132 -4.14 4.14 3.09
N TRP A 133 -4.09 3.59 4.29
CA TRP A 133 -3.47 4.23 5.44
C TRP A 133 -2.08 3.64 5.70
N LEU A 134 -1.04 4.45 5.46
CA LEU A 134 0.39 4.06 5.49
C LEU A 134 1.08 4.34 6.84
N ASN A 135 0.34 4.52 7.92
CA ASN A 135 0.90 4.83 9.25
C ASN A 135 0.67 3.69 10.24
N ASP A 136 1.61 3.48 11.15
CA ASP A 136 1.53 2.49 12.21
C ASP A 136 0.47 2.82 13.26
N LYS A 137 0.17 4.12 13.43
CA LYS A 137 -0.92 4.57 14.31
C LYS A 137 -2.25 4.39 13.60
N PRO A 138 -3.33 4.01 14.30
CA PRO A 138 -4.64 3.87 13.67
C PRO A 138 -5.14 5.22 13.11
N SER A 139 -5.78 5.18 11.94
CA SER A 139 -6.47 6.33 11.37
C SER A 139 -7.61 6.81 12.28
N SER A 140 -7.91 8.11 12.23
CA SER A 140 -8.95 8.71 13.06
C SER A 140 -10.34 8.17 12.69
N LYS A 141 -11.25 8.14 13.68
CA LYS A 141 -12.64 7.71 13.44
C LYS A 141 -13.32 8.54 12.35
N ALA A 142 -13.11 9.85 12.36
CA ALA A 142 -13.66 10.77 11.36
C ALA A 142 -13.26 10.39 9.92
N LEU A 143 -12.00 9.96 9.71
CA LEU A 143 -11.51 9.52 8.41
C LEU A 143 -12.13 8.17 7.99
N LYS A 144 -12.25 7.22 8.92
CA LYS A 144 -12.93 5.94 8.66
C LYS A 144 -14.41 6.14 8.32
N ASP A 145 -15.09 7.01 9.06
CA ASP A 145 -16.50 7.34 8.84
C ASP A 145 -16.72 8.05 7.50
N LEU A 146 -15.78 8.92 7.08
CA LEU A 146 -15.78 9.57 5.76
C LEU A 146 -15.73 8.52 4.63
N VAL A 147 -14.77 7.60 4.70
CA VAL A 147 -14.60 6.52 3.72
C VAL A 147 -15.86 5.65 3.64
N ALA A 148 -16.33 5.16 4.79
CA ALA A 148 -17.51 4.30 4.86
C ALA A 148 -18.77 4.99 4.33
N GLN A 149 -18.99 6.26 4.67
CA GLN A 149 -20.18 7.01 4.21
C GLN A 149 -20.13 7.42 2.75
N SER A 150 -18.94 7.42 2.12
CA SER A 150 -18.77 7.60 0.68
C SER A 150 -18.97 6.30 -0.12
N GLY A 151 -19.09 5.15 0.55
CA GLY A 151 -19.21 3.84 -0.09
C GLY A 151 -17.88 3.21 -0.51
N GLY A 152 -16.74 3.81 -0.14
CA GLY A 152 -15.43 3.24 -0.40
C GLY A 152 -14.93 2.28 0.68
N ARG A 153 -13.69 1.80 0.52
CA ARG A 153 -13.06 0.82 1.43
C ARG A 153 -11.83 1.39 2.10
N SER A 154 -11.57 0.99 3.34
CA SER A 154 -10.35 1.36 4.07
C SER A 154 -9.41 0.16 4.16
N PHE A 155 -8.14 0.39 3.89
CA PHE A 155 -7.06 -0.59 3.94
C PHE A 155 -5.93 0.00 4.78
N ASP A 156 -5.49 -0.73 5.81
CA ASP A 156 -4.32 -0.35 6.57
C ASP A 156 -3.05 -0.99 5.94
N THR A 157 -1.85 -0.52 6.30
CA THR A 157 -0.58 -1.10 5.83
C THR A 157 -0.51 -2.62 6.01
N ARG A 158 -1.11 -3.15 7.07
CA ARG A 158 -1.17 -4.60 7.33
C ARG A 158 -2.01 -5.35 6.30
N ASP A 159 -3.11 -4.75 5.83
CA ASP A 159 -3.96 -5.34 4.80
C ASP A 159 -3.25 -5.35 3.44
N LEU A 160 -2.53 -4.27 3.13
CA LEU A 160 -1.63 -4.21 1.97
C LEU A 160 -0.60 -5.33 2.00
N LEU A 161 0.07 -5.54 3.14
CA LEU A 161 1.07 -6.61 3.33
C LEU A 161 0.48 -7.98 3.06
N LYS A 162 -0.69 -8.26 3.66
CA LYS A 162 -1.37 -9.55 3.49
C LYS A 162 -1.74 -9.80 2.03
N ARG A 163 -2.41 -8.84 1.38
CA ARG A 163 -2.90 -8.97 0.00
C ARG A 163 -1.76 -9.04 -1.02
N THR A 164 -0.69 -8.29 -0.80
CA THR A 164 0.53 -8.38 -1.62
C THR A 164 1.15 -9.78 -1.52
N GLY A 165 1.15 -10.35 -0.31
CA GLY A 165 1.60 -11.73 -0.08
C GLY A 165 0.76 -12.76 -0.82
N GLU A 166 -0.56 -12.65 -0.71
CA GLU A 166 -1.52 -13.53 -1.39
C GLU A 166 -1.35 -13.49 -2.92
N LEU A 167 -1.28 -12.29 -3.51
CA LEU A 167 -1.08 -12.11 -4.95
C LEU A 167 0.23 -12.76 -5.44
N CYS A 168 1.28 -12.70 -4.63
CA CYS A 168 2.56 -13.31 -4.97
C CYS A 168 2.50 -14.84 -4.91
N VAL A 169 1.78 -15.41 -3.93
CA VAL A 169 1.57 -16.86 -3.84
C VAL A 169 0.74 -17.36 -5.03
N GLU A 170 -0.33 -16.67 -5.40
CA GLU A 170 -1.15 -17.02 -6.57
C GLU A 170 -0.34 -16.98 -7.86
N THR A 171 0.46 -15.93 -8.05
CA THR A 171 1.31 -15.78 -9.23
C THR A 171 2.41 -16.84 -9.31
N LEU A 172 2.96 -17.27 -8.16
CA LEU A 172 3.93 -18.39 -8.10
C LEU A 172 3.29 -19.75 -8.32
N ALA A 173 2.02 -19.92 -7.91
CA ALA A 173 1.25 -21.14 -8.12
C ALA A 173 0.79 -21.33 -9.57
N GLY A 174 1.05 -20.37 -10.47
CA GLY A 174 0.75 -20.46 -11.90
C GLY A 174 -0.74 -20.50 -12.22
N ARG A 175 -1.56 -19.87 -11.36
CA ARG A 175 -3.01 -19.71 -11.59
C ARG A 175 -3.34 -18.31 -12.08
#